data_AF-A0A2V1AQV2-F1
#
_entry.id   AF-A0A2V1AQV2-F1
#
_cell.length_a   1.000
_cell.length_b   1.000
_cell.length_c   1.000
_cell.angle_alpha   90.00
_cell.angle_beta   90.00
_cell.angle_gamma   90.00
#
_symmetry.space_group_name_H-M   'P 1'
#
loop_
_entity.id
_entity.type
_entity.pdbx_description
1 polymer ?
#
loop_
_entity_poly.entity_id
_entity_poly.type
_entity_poly.pdbx_seq_one_letter_code
_entity_poly.pdbx_strand_id
1 'polypeptide(L)'
;MDIEELSVPNINYETDKEVTSSDESFCDDKEPYYYTRFKIRDHIKAFFTANEAVGNDKTDKLNDDTNNSWLSRTPQALISCSATKMVMNNYHDYLVMNHLRYERRFKRRSPYDSFPSQWNMWIQRGPDDDRERFGSVINDRETFEAVLETVRSKQVSYKKLHILRAEMTPDTRTNFSDSSIFMRVKPSKEMTEIELGITADMHVHLRDGRMMDLITPTVRDGGVSIAYVMPNLVPPVTTIDRVVEYKNSLQKLSPKTTFLMSFYLCKDLTPDLIHEAAKIGAIHGVKCYPAGVTTNSSAGVDPNDFSSFYPIFKALEENNLVLNLHGEKPPSDDEDIHVLNAEPQFMPALLKLSKDFPNLKIILEHCTTKSAIDTIRQIHQENPNSRVAATITAHHLSLTIDAWAGNPINFCKPVAKLPADMRALVEAATSGDKYFFFGSDSAPHPIESKAKHTGVCAGVYTQSNAIAYVAEVFDAAGKLDNLRKFVSENGRAFYEIEDKDLVNADKAVLVRRDNAVPQVIGNDKLEVVPFKAGETLKYAVEWR
;
A
#
# COMPACT_ATOMS: atom_id res chain seq x y z
N MET A 1 15.66 -9.64 38.13
CA MET A 1 15.40 -10.46 39.33
C MET A 1 14.12 -9.84 39.88
N ASP A 2 12.96 -10.49 39.89
CA ASP A 2 12.70 -11.90 40.18
C ASP A 2 11.60 -12.51 39.28
N ILE A 3 11.46 -13.84 39.35
CA ILE A 3 10.45 -14.63 38.64
C ILE A 3 9.64 -15.37 39.70
N GLU A 4 8.32 -15.18 39.72
CA GLU A 4 7.40 -16.07 40.46
C GLU A 4 6.79 -17.11 39.50
N GLU A 5 6.83 -18.38 39.90
CA GLU A 5 6.16 -19.47 39.17
C GLU A 5 4.65 -19.41 39.37
N LEU A 6 3.89 -19.46 38.26
CA LEU A 6 2.44 -19.72 38.27
C LEU A 6 2.17 -21.10 37.67
N SER A 7 1.90 -22.09 38.54
CA SER A 7 1.46 -23.42 38.12
C SER A 7 0.05 -23.37 37.54
N VAL A 8 -0.16 -23.92 36.34
CA VAL A 8 -1.50 -24.08 35.74
C VAL A 8 -1.94 -25.55 35.86
N PRO A 9 -3.18 -25.87 36.26
CA PRO A 9 -3.59 -27.25 36.54
C PRO A 9 -3.66 -28.16 35.30
N ASN A 10 -3.56 -29.47 35.52
CA ASN A 10 -3.70 -30.51 34.50
C ASN A 10 -5.01 -30.37 33.70
N ILE A 11 -4.89 -30.10 32.40
CA ILE A 11 -5.96 -30.30 31.43
C ILE A 11 -5.78 -31.69 30.82
N ASN A 12 -6.74 -32.58 31.05
CA ASN A 12 -6.84 -33.84 30.33
C ASN A 12 -7.11 -33.55 28.86
N TYR A 13 -6.30 -34.11 27.96
CA TYR A 13 -6.57 -34.10 26.53
C TYR A 13 -7.17 -35.45 26.11
N GLU A 14 -8.42 -35.43 25.65
CA GLU A 14 -8.89 -36.48 24.74
C GLU A 14 -8.07 -36.42 23.45
N THR A 15 -7.62 -37.58 22.98
CA THR A 15 -6.72 -37.67 21.83
C THR A 15 -7.50 -37.67 20.52
N ASP A 16 -7.81 -36.48 20.02
CA ASP A 16 -8.35 -36.32 18.68
C ASP A 16 -7.34 -36.72 17.58
N LYS A 17 -7.89 -37.25 16.48
CA LYS A 17 -7.22 -38.10 15.49
C LYS A 17 -5.92 -37.51 14.89
N GLU A 18 -4.98 -38.42 14.63
CA GLU A 18 -3.79 -38.11 13.83
C GLU A 18 -4.17 -37.84 12.36
N VAL A 19 -3.61 -36.77 11.80
CA VAL A 19 -3.68 -36.47 10.35
C VAL A 19 -2.26 -36.53 9.82
N THR A 20 -2.01 -37.43 8.88
CA THR A 20 -0.72 -37.64 8.21
C THR A 20 -0.69 -36.91 6.86
N SER A 21 0.50 -36.64 6.33
CA SER A 21 0.73 -35.77 5.16
C SER A 21 0.38 -36.38 3.79
N SER A 22 -0.46 -37.40 3.78
CA SER A 22 -0.96 -38.13 2.59
C SER A 22 -2.48 -38.17 2.49
N ASP A 23 -3.21 -37.62 3.48
CA ASP A 23 -4.67 -37.66 3.49
C ASP A 23 -5.26 -36.45 2.75
N GLU A 24 -5.38 -36.55 1.42
CA GLU A 24 -5.99 -35.52 0.57
C GLU A 24 -7.54 -35.49 0.70
N SER A 25 -8.14 -36.34 1.54
CA SER A 25 -9.59 -36.40 1.82
C SER A 25 -10.16 -35.20 2.60
N PHE A 26 -9.30 -34.30 3.10
CA PHE A 26 -9.69 -33.10 3.85
C PHE A 26 -10.09 -31.90 2.96
N CYS A 27 -10.09 -32.07 1.63
CA CYS A 27 -10.42 -31.01 0.67
C CYS A 27 -11.93 -30.83 0.42
N ASP A 28 -12.76 -31.82 0.78
CA ASP A 28 -14.20 -31.77 0.54
C ASP A 28 -14.99 -31.34 1.79
N ASP A 29 -15.94 -30.42 1.58
CA ASP A 29 -17.03 -29.99 2.48
C ASP A 29 -16.73 -29.17 3.77
N LYS A 30 -15.52 -28.63 3.98
CA LYS A 30 -15.30 -27.55 5.00
C LYS A 30 -14.34 -26.45 4.53
N GLU A 31 -14.53 -25.25 5.07
CA GLU A 31 -13.67 -24.08 4.79
C GLU A 31 -12.18 -24.39 4.97
N PRO A 32 -11.28 -23.87 4.11
CA PRO A 32 -9.89 -24.29 4.06
C PRO A 32 -9.06 -23.77 5.24
N TYR A 33 -8.97 -24.58 6.30
CA TYR A 33 -8.03 -24.38 7.39
C TYR A 33 -6.59 -24.64 6.93
N TYR A 34 -5.78 -23.59 6.77
CA TYR A 34 -4.37 -23.71 6.41
C TYR A 34 -3.48 -24.13 7.59
N TYR A 35 -3.27 -25.44 7.76
CA TYR A 35 -2.30 -25.96 8.72
C TYR A 35 -0.88 -26.02 8.14
N THR A 36 0.03 -25.16 8.61
CA THR A 36 1.48 -25.45 8.53
C THR A 36 1.92 -26.12 9.83
N ARG A 37 1.67 -27.43 9.94
CA ARG A 37 1.96 -28.21 11.14
C ARG A 37 3.39 -28.73 11.14
N PHE A 38 4.33 -27.98 11.71
CA PHE A 38 5.65 -28.52 12.04
C PHE A 38 5.53 -29.52 13.20
N LYS A 39 5.72 -30.81 12.91
CA LYS A 39 5.82 -31.90 13.90
C LYS A 39 7.15 -32.63 13.75
N ILE A 40 8.19 -32.14 14.45
CA ILE A 40 9.44 -32.90 14.68
C ILE A 40 9.18 -34.13 15.59
N ARG A 41 8.08 -34.12 16.36
CA ARG A 41 7.78 -35.09 17.41
C ARG A 41 7.64 -36.55 16.93
N ASP A 42 7.18 -36.75 15.70
CA ASP A 42 6.89 -38.09 15.18
C ASP A 42 8.18 -38.75 14.61
N HIS A 43 9.11 -37.95 14.08
CA HIS A 43 10.47 -38.41 13.73
C HIS A 43 11.31 -38.76 14.97
N ILE A 44 11.11 -38.08 16.09
CA ILE A 44 11.77 -38.43 17.36
C ILE A 44 11.34 -39.81 17.86
N LYS A 45 10.04 -40.17 17.77
CA LYS A 45 9.59 -41.53 18.10
C LYS A 45 10.23 -42.58 17.18
N ALA A 46 10.21 -42.37 15.87
CA ALA A 46 10.85 -43.29 14.91
C ALA A 46 12.36 -43.44 15.18
N PHE A 47 13.07 -42.35 15.49
CA PHE A 47 14.50 -42.36 15.77
C PHE A 47 14.86 -43.09 17.07
N PHE A 48 14.04 -42.99 18.13
CA PHE A 48 14.27 -43.78 19.35
C PHE A 48 13.84 -45.24 19.21
N THR A 49 12.74 -45.52 18.50
CA THR A 49 12.31 -46.92 18.23
C THR A 49 13.34 -47.67 17.37
N ALA A 50 14.00 -46.98 16.43
CA ALA A 50 15.08 -47.56 15.62
C ALA A 50 16.38 -47.79 16.41
N ASN A 51 16.64 -47.03 17.48
CA ASN A 51 17.84 -47.20 18.32
C ASN A 51 17.63 -48.15 19.49
N GLU A 52 16.40 -48.38 19.96
CA GLU A 52 16.11 -49.50 20.87
C GLU A 52 16.27 -50.86 20.18
N ALA A 53 16.07 -50.93 18.85
CA ALA A 53 16.28 -52.14 18.04
C ALA A 53 17.76 -52.52 17.80
N VAL A 54 18.73 -51.71 18.26
CA VAL A 54 20.18 -52.02 18.20
C VAL A 54 20.73 -52.30 19.62
N GLY A 55 19.87 -52.28 20.65
CA GLY A 55 20.21 -52.68 22.01
C GLY A 55 19.87 -54.16 22.29
N ASN A 56 20.91 -54.99 22.41
CA ASN A 56 20.89 -56.40 22.83
C ASN A 56 20.58 -57.45 21.75
N ASP A 57 21.64 -58.05 21.17
CA ASP A 57 21.77 -59.50 21.33
C ASP A 57 23.25 -59.97 21.45
N LYS A 58 23.49 -60.74 22.51
CA LYS A 58 24.58 -61.71 22.80
C LYS A 58 26.06 -61.39 22.45
N THR A 59 26.84 -61.36 23.54
CA THR A 59 28.24 -61.82 23.69
C THR A 59 28.78 -62.81 22.64
N ASP A 60 29.99 -62.56 22.10
CA ASP A 60 31.19 -63.33 22.46
C ASP A 60 32.53 -62.68 22.00
N LYS A 61 33.66 -63.25 22.44
CA LYS A 61 35.04 -62.72 22.30
C LYS A 61 35.65 -62.86 20.89
N LEU A 62 36.61 -61.99 20.52
CA LEU A 62 38.01 -62.37 20.15
C LEU A 62 38.91 -61.18 19.73
N ASN A 63 40.06 -61.07 20.42
CA ASN A 63 41.43 -60.76 19.98
C ASN A 63 41.76 -59.69 18.89
N ASP A 64 42.46 -58.65 19.37
CA ASP A 64 43.88 -58.34 19.11
C ASP A 64 44.35 -57.51 17.89
N ASP A 65 45.39 -56.71 18.15
CA ASP A 65 46.28 -55.92 17.29
C ASP A 65 45.75 -55.22 16.01
N THR A 66 45.65 -53.88 16.06
CA THR A 66 46.71 -53.01 15.47
C THR A 66 46.48 -51.52 15.77
N ASN A 67 47.59 -50.77 15.78
CA ASN A 67 47.65 -49.31 16.02
C ASN A 67 46.62 -48.48 15.26
N ASN A 68 45.94 -47.56 15.97
CA ASN A 68 46.12 -46.13 15.66
C ASN A 68 45.68 -45.21 16.81
N SER A 69 46.36 -44.06 16.91
CA SER A 69 46.25 -43.14 18.04
C SER A 69 44.90 -42.43 18.10
N TRP A 70 44.20 -42.60 19.22
CA TRP A 70 43.16 -41.66 19.63
C TRP A 70 43.80 -40.30 19.97
N LEU A 71 43.08 -39.21 19.69
CA LEU A 71 43.41 -37.80 20.04
C LEU A 71 44.28 -36.98 19.06
N SER A 72 43.84 -36.86 17.80
CA SER A 72 43.70 -35.52 17.21
C SER A 72 42.24 -35.33 16.78
N ARG A 73 41.56 -34.34 17.38
CA ARG A 73 40.10 -34.18 17.32
C ARG A 73 39.69 -33.13 16.29
N THR A 74 38.68 -33.44 15.48
CA THR A 74 37.46 -32.60 15.41
C THR A 74 36.29 -33.43 14.88
N PRO A 75 35.17 -33.57 15.62
CA PRO A 75 33.96 -34.20 15.07
C PRO A 75 33.24 -33.18 14.17
N GLN A 76 32.95 -33.55 12.91
CA GLN A 76 32.03 -32.83 12.04
C GLN A 76 30.67 -33.54 12.01
N ALA A 77 29.59 -32.77 12.08
CA ALA A 77 28.24 -33.27 12.31
C ALA A 77 27.28 -32.82 11.15
N LEU A 78 26.31 -33.66 10.67
CA LEU A 78 25.10 -33.31 9.83
C LEU A 78 23.66 -33.31 10.52
N ILE A 79 22.94 -32.15 10.56
CA ILE A 79 21.57 -31.85 11.09
C ILE A 79 20.79 -32.26 9.89
N SER A 80 20.09 -33.35 10.01
CA SER A 80 18.89 -33.58 9.25
C SER A 80 17.88 -32.43 9.42
N CYS A 81 18.03 -31.40 8.60
CA CYS A 81 17.00 -30.40 8.36
C CYS A 81 16.03 -31.08 7.42
N SER A 82 15.09 -31.84 7.98
CA SER A 82 14.15 -32.66 7.22
C SER A 82 13.52 -31.85 6.10
N ALA A 83 13.59 -32.40 4.90
CA ALA A 83 13.26 -31.67 3.68
C ALA A 83 11.84 -31.07 3.68
N THR A 84 11.73 -29.80 3.31
CA THR A 84 10.45 -29.07 3.29
C THR A 84 9.62 -29.46 2.06
N LYS A 85 8.40 -29.99 2.24
CA LYS A 85 7.48 -30.23 1.13
C LYS A 85 6.48 -29.09 1.02
N MET A 86 6.85 -28.07 0.26
CA MET A 86 5.91 -27.02 -0.16
C MET A 86 4.96 -27.57 -1.24
N VAL A 87 3.77 -26.98 -1.37
CA VAL A 87 2.73 -27.27 -2.36
C VAL A 87 2.08 -25.92 -2.69
N MET A 88 2.15 -25.48 -3.95
CA MET A 88 1.74 -24.13 -4.36
C MET A 88 1.15 -24.14 -5.77
N ASN A 89 -0.09 -23.66 -5.89
CA ASN A 89 -0.79 -23.41 -7.16
C ASN A 89 -0.38 -22.05 -7.78
N ASN A 90 -0.60 -21.85 -9.08
CA ASN A 90 -0.22 -20.68 -9.90
C ASN A 90 -0.58 -19.29 -9.31
N TYR A 91 -1.60 -19.20 -8.45
CA TYR A 91 -1.97 -17.94 -7.78
C TYR A 91 -0.95 -17.48 -6.72
N HIS A 92 0.08 -18.28 -6.42
CA HIS A 92 1.04 -18.05 -5.34
C HIS A 92 2.46 -17.70 -5.83
N ASP A 93 2.65 -17.38 -7.12
CA ASP A 93 3.95 -16.99 -7.71
C ASP A 93 4.68 -15.91 -6.88
N TYR A 94 3.93 -14.97 -6.29
CA TYR A 94 4.48 -13.93 -5.43
C TYR A 94 5.06 -14.47 -4.11
N LEU A 95 4.45 -15.49 -3.51
CA LEU A 95 4.94 -16.15 -2.28
C LEU A 95 6.19 -16.97 -2.55
N VAL A 96 6.21 -17.72 -3.67
CA VAL A 96 7.39 -18.43 -4.18
C VAL A 96 8.56 -17.45 -4.30
N MET A 97 8.33 -16.34 -5.01
CA MET A 97 9.33 -15.31 -5.26
C MET A 97 9.80 -14.61 -3.98
N ASN A 98 8.90 -14.32 -3.04
CA ASN A 98 9.26 -13.68 -1.77
C ASN A 98 10.07 -14.60 -0.86
N HIS A 99 9.70 -15.87 -0.74
CA HIS A 99 10.46 -16.83 0.08
C HIS A 99 11.89 -16.99 -0.45
N LEU A 100 12.05 -17.19 -1.77
CA LEU A 100 13.36 -17.30 -2.43
C LEU A 100 14.18 -16.00 -2.36
N ARG A 101 13.53 -14.83 -2.44
CA ARG A 101 14.18 -13.52 -2.23
C ARG A 101 14.63 -13.30 -0.79
N TYR A 102 13.87 -13.78 0.19
CA TYR A 102 14.17 -13.65 1.61
C TYR A 102 15.40 -14.48 1.98
N GLU A 103 15.43 -15.75 1.56
CA GLU A 103 16.61 -16.64 1.65
C GLU A 103 17.87 -15.99 1.03
N ARG A 104 17.74 -15.39 -0.16
CA ARG A 104 18.84 -14.69 -0.84
C ARG A 104 19.30 -13.43 -0.10
N ARG A 105 18.40 -12.73 0.61
CA ARG A 105 18.74 -11.58 1.48
C ARG A 105 19.43 -12.05 2.77
N PHE A 106 19.00 -13.18 3.34
CA PHE A 106 19.63 -13.82 4.49
C PHE A 106 21.08 -14.21 4.16
N LYS A 107 21.31 -14.86 3.01
CA LYS A 107 22.66 -15.18 2.49
C LYS A 107 23.59 -13.97 2.39
N ARG A 108 23.10 -12.80 1.99
CA ARG A 108 23.92 -11.56 1.90
C ARG A 108 24.32 -10.94 3.24
N ARG A 109 23.73 -11.39 4.36
CA ARG A 109 23.96 -10.85 5.71
C ARG A 109 24.51 -11.89 6.70
N SER A 110 24.67 -13.14 6.26
CA SER A 110 25.24 -14.23 7.05
C SER A 110 26.76 -14.27 6.87
N PRO A 111 27.57 -14.32 7.95
CA PRO A 111 29.02 -14.50 7.88
C PRO A 111 29.46 -15.97 7.72
N TYR A 112 28.52 -16.90 7.53
CA TYR A 112 28.78 -18.33 7.40
C TYR A 112 28.72 -18.81 5.95
N ASP A 113 29.60 -19.74 5.57
CA ASP A 113 29.58 -20.45 4.28
C ASP A 113 28.41 -21.44 4.19
N SER A 114 27.19 -20.89 4.08
CA SER A 114 25.99 -21.69 3.81
C SER A 114 25.99 -22.14 2.35
N PHE A 115 26.38 -23.39 2.13
CA PHE A 115 26.21 -24.07 0.84
C PHE A 115 24.72 -24.13 0.46
N PRO A 116 24.39 -24.02 -0.83
CA PRO A 116 23.01 -24.14 -1.28
C PRO A 116 22.49 -25.56 -0.99
N SER A 117 21.38 -25.64 -0.25
CA SER A 117 20.58 -26.85 -0.20
C SER A 117 20.19 -27.27 -1.62
N GLN A 118 20.49 -28.51 -2.00
CA GLN A 118 20.16 -29.04 -3.32
C GLN A 118 18.64 -29.14 -3.51
N TRP A 119 18.06 -28.19 -4.24
CA TRP A 119 16.63 -28.20 -4.50
C TRP A 119 16.28 -29.15 -5.65
N ASN A 120 15.27 -30.00 -5.43
CA ASN A 120 14.64 -30.82 -6.47
C ASN A 120 13.23 -30.31 -6.74
N MET A 121 13.00 -29.83 -7.98
CA MET A 121 11.68 -29.40 -8.44
C MET A 121 10.98 -30.53 -9.20
N TRP A 122 9.69 -30.70 -8.94
CA TRP A 122 8.78 -31.45 -9.81
C TRP A 122 7.67 -30.54 -10.31
N ILE A 123 7.11 -30.85 -11.47
CA ILE A 123 5.93 -30.21 -12.03
C ILE A 123 4.87 -31.31 -12.24
N GLN A 124 3.64 -31.02 -11.84
CA GLN A 124 2.46 -31.85 -12.05
C GLN A 124 1.41 -30.95 -12.72
N ARG A 125 0.87 -31.35 -13.87
CA ARG A 125 0.10 -30.45 -14.77
C ARG A 125 -1.42 -30.49 -14.52
N GLY A 126 -1.88 -31.52 -13.82
CA GLY A 126 -3.22 -31.71 -13.25
C GLY A 126 -3.16 -32.53 -11.95
N PRO A 127 -4.29 -32.79 -11.28
CA PRO A 127 -4.32 -33.56 -10.02
C PRO A 127 -3.75 -34.99 -10.17
N ASP A 128 -4.10 -35.65 -11.28
CA ASP A 128 -3.81 -37.07 -11.55
C ASP A 128 -2.63 -37.29 -12.50
N ASP A 129 -2.02 -36.21 -13.02
CA ASP A 129 -0.88 -36.31 -13.95
C ASP A 129 0.39 -36.83 -13.27
N ASP A 130 1.26 -37.49 -14.04
CA ASP A 130 2.59 -37.89 -13.59
C ASP A 130 3.46 -36.67 -13.21
N ARG A 131 4.34 -36.87 -12.21
CA ARG A 131 5.26 -35.84 -11.72
C ARG A 131 6.54 -35.81 -12.54
N GLU A 132 6.66 -34.84 -13.43
CA GLU A 132 7.89 -34.59 -14.19
C GLU A 132 8.94 -33.92 -13.29
N ARG A 133 10.09 -34.59 -13.07
CA ARG A 133 11.23 -33.99 -12.36
C ARG A 133 11.96 -33.01 -13.26
N PHE A 134 12.23 -31.81 -12.76
CA PHE A 134 13.12 -30.87 -13.44
C PHE A 134 14.56 -31.40 -13.36
N GLY A 135 15.22 -31.55 -14.52
CA GLY A 135 16.47 -32.31 -14.63
C GLY A 135 17.69 -31.70 -13.93
N SER A 136 17.62 -30.42 -13.56
CA SER A 136 18.75 -29.68 -12.97
C SER A 136 18.56 -29.45 -11.48
N VAL A 137 19.58 -29.81 -10.68
CA VAL A 137 19.66 -29.47 -9.26
C VAL A 137 19.98 -27.99 -9.14
N ILE A 138 19.13 -27.23 -8.44
CA ILE A 138 19.34 -25.78 -8.28
C ILE A 138 20.41 -25.54 -7.21
N ASN A 139 21.62 -25.20 -7.62
CA ASN A 139 22.76 -24.89 -6.75
C ASN A 139 23.45 -23.55 -7.09
N ASP A 140 23.22 -22.99 -8.29
CA ASP A 140 23.79 -21.71 -8.73
C ASP A 140 22.71 -20.70 -9.19
N ARG A 141 23.15 -19.53 -9.67
CA ARG A 141 22.26 -18.45 -10.12
C ARG A 141 21.65 -18.71 -11.51
N GLU A 142 22.41 -19.24 -12.46
CA GLU A 142 21.94 -19.42 -13.83
C GLU A 142 20.89 -20.54 -13.89
N THR A 143 21.14 -21.65 -13.21
CA THR A 143 20.18 -22.74 -13.01
C THR A 143 18.90 -22.25 -12.31
N PHE A 144 19.01 -21.30 -11.38
CA PHE A 144 17.87 -20.70 -10.69
C PHE A 144 17.03 -19.77 -11.58
N GLU A 145 17.66 -18.87 -12.36
CA GLU A 145 16.92 -17.95 -13.24
C GLU A 145 16.27 -18.73 -14.41
N ALA A 146 16.91 -19.78 -14.94
CA ALA A 146 16.34 -20.68 -15.96
C ALA A 146 15.08 -21.44 -15.45
N VAL A 147 15.05 -21.80 -14.17
CA VAL A 147 13.85 -22.36 -13.52
C VAL A 147 12.74 -21.32 -13.46
N LEU A 148 13.03 -20.08 -13.05
CA LEU A 148 12.03 -19.00 -13.03
C LEU A 148 11.47 -18.69 -14.43
N GLU A 149 12.31 -18.72 -15.45
CA GLU A 149 11.90 -18.52 -16.84
C GLU A 149 11.04 -19.69 -17.36
N THR A 150 11.32 -20.93 -16.95
CA THR A 150 10.45 -22.08 -17.26
C THR A 150 9.10 -21.99 -16.54
N VAL A 151 9.07 -21.52 -15.29
CA VAL A 151 7.81 -21.30 -14.54
C VAL A 151 6.95 -20.24 -15.22
N ARG A 152 7.56 -19.15 -15.72
CA ARG A 152 6.89 -18.03 -16.41
C ARG A 152 6.43 -18.36 -17.83
N SER A 153 7.21 -19.10 -18.60
CA SER A 153 7.00 -19.28 -20.05
C SER A 153 5.90 -20.26 -20.44
N LYS A 154 5.34 -21.03 -19.50
CA LYS A 154 4.30 -22.03 -19.77
C LYS A 154 3.01 -21.74 -19.02
N GLN A 155 1.96 -21.41 -19.78
CA GLN A 155 0.57 -21.46 -19.31
C GLN A 155 0.19 -22.92 -19.02
N VAL A 156 -0.10 -23.20 -17.75
CA VAL A 156 -0.63 -24.49 -17.29
C VAL A 156 -1.61 -24.18 -16.17
N SER A 157 -2.77 -24.80 -16.15
CA SER A 157 -3.87 -24.50 -15.20
C SER A 157 -3.50 -24.82 -13.75
N TYR A 158 -2.62 -25.80 -13.53
CA TYR A 158 -2.14 -26.22 -12.23
C TYR A 158 -0.62 -26.48 -12.25
N LYS A 159 0.05 -26.18 -11.12
CA LYS A 159 1.45 -26.51 -10.83
C LYS A 159 1.53 -26.90 -9.35
N LYS A 160 2.46 -27.81 -8.99
CA LYS A 160 2.67 -28.29 -7.61
C LYS A 160 4.18 -28.29 -7.29
N LEU A 161 4.70 -27.14 -6.85
CA LEU A 161 6.14 -26.93 -6.60
C LEU A 161 6.59 -27.47 -5.23
N HIS A 162 7.49 -28.45 -5.25
CA HIS A 162 8.15 -29.03 -4.07
C HIS A 162 9.62 -28.56 -3.94
N ILE A 163 10.15 -28.42 -2.71
CA ILE A 163 11.37 -27.63 -2.41
C ILE A 163 12.18 -28.28 -1.25
N LEU A 164 12.92 -29.37 -1.53
CA LEU A 164 13.63 -30.17 -0.51
C LEU A 164 15.01 -29.58 -0.08
N ARG A 165 15.42 -29.75 1.20
CA ARG A 165 16.73 -29.32 1.77
C ARG A 165 17.64 -30.52 2.15
N ALA A 166 18.93 -30.26 2.42
CA ALA A 166 19.98 -31.18 2.89
C ALA A 166 20.70 -30.68 4.19
N GLU A 167 21.70 -31.40 4.75
CA GLU A 167 21.90 -31.58 6.24
C GLU A 167 23.27 -31.07 6.91
N MET A 168 23.35 -30.50 8.17
CA MET A 168 24.57 -29.97 8.98
C MET A 168 24.41 -29.82 10.59
N THR A 169 24.96 -30.66 11.57
CA THR A 169 24.34 -31.01 12.95
C THR A 169 24.57 -30.04 14.12
N PRO A 170 23.86 -30.23 15.26
CA PRO A 170 24.22 -29.74 16.58
C PRO A 170 24.56 -30.86 17.59
N ASP A 171 25.39 -30.53 18.58
CA ASP A 171 26.27 -31.55 19.19
C ASP A 171 25.81 -32.11 20.55
N THR A 172 24.84 -31.48 21.24
CA THR A 172 24.30 -32.00 22.51
C THR A 172 22.82 -31.65 22.74
N ARG A 173 22.13 -32.52 23.49
CA ARG A 173 20.67 -32.47 23.72
C ARG A 173 20.21 -31.36 24.67
N THR A 174 21.08 -30.88 25.56
CA THR A 174 20.73 -29.95 26.65
C THR A 174 20.50 -28.52 26.18
N ASN A 175 21.32 -28.00 25.25
CA ASN A 175 21.20 -26.64 24.72
C ASN A 175 20.01 -26.43 23.76
N PHE A 176 19.31 -27.50 23.36
CA PHE A 176 18.18 -27.42 22.43
C PHE A 176 16.87 -26.99 23.12
N SER A 177 16.77 -27.17 24.44
CA SER A 177 15.56 -26.84 25.20
C SER A 177 15.32 -25.32 25.31
N ASP A 178 16.38 -24.54 25.53
CA ASP A 178 16.34 -23.08 25.65
C ASP A 178 16.20 -22.35 24.29
N SER A 179 16.28 -23.06 23.16
CA SER A 179 16.31 -22.51 21.80
C SER A 179 14.97 -22.64 21.05
N SER A 180 13.84 -22.60 21.77
CA SER A 180 12.50 -22.77 21.20
C SER A 180 11.81 -21.43 20.90
N ILE A 181 11.98 -20.92 19.67
CA ILE A 181 11.21 -19.75 19.18
C ILE A 181 9.79 -20.18 18.83
N PHE A 182 8.87 -20.05 19.79
CA PHE A 182 7.44 -20.22 19.57
C PHE A 182 6.84 -18.98 18.87
N MET A 183 6.87 -18.94 17.54
CA MET A 183 6.00 -18.01 16.80
C MET A 183 4.56 -18.52 16.80
N ARG A 184 3.82 -18.19 17.87
CA ARG A 184 2.36 -18.24 17.89
C ARG A 184 1.81 -17.11 17.03
N VAL A 185 1.78 -17.32 15.72
CA VAL A 185 0.87 -16.57 14.86
C VAL A 185 -0.54 -16.99 15.25
N LYS A 186 -1.17 -16.22 16.16
CA LYS A 186 -2.63 -16.19 16.18
C LYS A 186 -3.06 -15.75 14.77
N PRO A 187 -4.07 -16.37 14.15
CA PRO A 187 -4.85 -15.62 13.20
C PRO A 187 -5.24 -14.33 13.92
N SER A 188 -4.97 -13.16 13.33
CA SER A 188 -5.87 -12.04 13.59
C SER A 188 -7.29 -12.61 13.42
N LYS A 189 -8.21 -12.32 14.35
CA LYS A 189 -9.63 -12.39 14.01
C LYS A 189 -9.75 -11.82 12.61
N GLU A 190 -10.45 -12.50 11.70
CA GLU A 190 -10.81 -11.87 10.44
C GLU A 190 -11.40 -10.51 10.79
N MET A 191 -10.70 -9.43 10.42
CA MET A 191 -11.14 -8.09 10.75
C MET A 191 -12.24 -7.77 9.74
N THR A 192 -13.43 -8.27 10.05
CA THR A 192 -14.67 -7.99 9.35
C THR A 192 -14.96 -6.48 9.36
N GLU A 193 -14.43 -5.75 10.35
CA GLU A 193 -14.62 -4.33 10.54
C GLU A 193 -13.35 -3.62 11.05
N ILE A 194 -13.11 -2.38 10.61
CA ILE A 194 -12.05 -1.50 11.10
C ILE A 194 -12.63 -0.09 11.32
N GLU A 195 -12.62 0.43 12.56
CA GLU A 195 -13.04 1.81 12.85
C GLU A 195 -11.95 2.80 12.40
N LEU A 196 -12.20 3.50 11.29
CA LEU A 196 -11.31 4.54 10.75
C LEU A 196 -11.51 5.90 11.44
N GLY A 197 -12.66 6.09 12.09
CA GLY A 197 -13.00 7.33 12.80
C GLY A 197 -13.47 8.42 11.84
N ILE A 198 -12.99 9.65 12.04
CA ILE A 198 -13.33 10.80 11.20
C ILE A 198 -12.36 10.83 10.01
N THR A 199 -12.77 10.20 8.91
CA THR A 199 -12.02 10.13 7.65
C THR A 199 -11.94 11.48 6.95
N ALA A 200 -10.82 11.73 6.27
CA ALA A 200 -10.56 12.96 5.55
C ALA A 200 -9.99 12.70 4.15
N ASP A 201 -10.50 13.43 3.17
CA ASP A 201 -10.02 13.49 1.79
C ASP A 201 -9.56 14.93 1.52
N MET A 202 -8.25 15.11 1.45
CA MET A 202 -7.65 16.45 1.33
C MET A 202 -7.55 16.95 -0.12
N HIS A 203 -8.21 16.31 -1.10
CA HIS A 203 -8.19 16.77 -2.49
C HIS A 203 -9.45 16.36 -3.28
N VAL A 204 -10.50 17.19 -3.25
CA VAL A 204 -11.82 16.87 -3.86
C VAL A 204 -12.27 17.92 -4.89
N HIS A 205 -12.78 17.47 -6.04
CA HIS A 205 -13.41 18.32 -7.05
C HIS A 205 -14.93 18.07 -7.17
N LEU A 206 -15.73 18.94 -6.53
CA LEU A 206 -17.20 18.80 -6.52
C LEU A 206 -17.91 19.50 -7.70
N ARG A 207 -17.18 20.35 -8.45
CA ARG A 207 -17.67 21.08 -9.64
C ARG A 207 -18.85 22.01 -9.27
N ASP A 208 -19.72 22.31 -10.22
CA ASP A 208 -20.85 23.23 -10.07
C ASP A 208 -22.12 22.66 -10.76
N GLY A 209 -23.28 23.24 -10.46
CA GLY A 209 -24.59 22.86 -11.02
C GLY A 209 -24.89 21.36 -10.91
N ARG A 210 -25.42 20.79 -12.01
CA ARG A 210 -25.89 19.38 -12.05
C ARG A 210 -24.82 18.34 -11.69
N MET A 211 -23.53 18.67 -11.85
CA MET A 211 -22.43 17.80 -11.45
C MET A 211 -22.19 17.89 -9.93
N MET A 212 -22.29 19.08 -9.35
CA MET A 212 -22.25 19.27 -7.90
C MET A 212 -23.41 18.53 -7.21
N ASP A 213 -24.62 18.63 -7.75
CA ASP A 213 -25.81 17.92 -7.26
C ASP A 213 -25.59 16.39 -7.21
N LEU A 214 -24.97 15.83 -8.26
CA LEU A 214 -24.70 14.39 -8.40
C LEU A 214 -23.55 13.93 -7.49
N ILE A 215 -22.47 14.69 -7.39
CA ILE A 215 -21.21 14.20 -6.82
C ILE A 215 -21.05 14.55 -5.34
N THR A 216 -21.62 15.66 -4.87
CA THR A 216 -21.45 16.11 -3.46
C THR A 216 -21.92 15.08 -2.42
N PRO A 217 -23.07 14.40 -2.57
CA PRO A 217 -23.48 13.34 -1.66
C PRO A 217 -22.48 12.18 -1.60
N THR A 218 -21.85 11.85 -2.75
CA THR A 218 -20.95 10.70 -2.89
C THR A 218 -19.65 10.81 -2.08
N VAL A 219 -19.33 12.00 -1.55
CA VAL A 219 -18.28 12.17 -0.54
C VAL A 219 -18.56 11.29 0.68
N ARG A 220 -19.80 11.35 1.20
CA ARG A 220 -20.18 10.55 2.37
C ARG A 220 -20.34 9.08 2.01
N ASP A 221 -20.91 8.77 0.86
CA ASP A 221 -21.07 7.38 0.39
C ASP A 221 -19.71 6.69 0.22
N GLY A 222 -18.70 7.42 -0.26
CA GLY A 222 -17.31 6.99 -0.36
C GLY A 222 -16.58 6.77 0.97
N GLY A 223 -17.24 7.04 2.09
CA GLY A 223 -16.69 6.90 3.44
C GLY A 223 -15.87 8.09 3.93
N VAL A 224 -16.05 9.30 3.37
CA VAL A 224 -15.30 10.53 3.74
C VAL A 224 -16.15 11.46 4.62
N SER A 225 -15.61 11.90 5.76
CA SER A 225 -16.29 12.84 6.68
C SER A 225 -15.87 14.30 6.43
N ILE A 226 -14.59 14.52 6.17
CA ILE A 226 -13.98 15.83 5.91
C ILE A 226 -13.49 15.87 4.45
N ALA A 227 -13.86 16.91 3.70
CA ALA A 227 -13.40 17.11 2.33
C ALA A 227 -12.76 18.50 2.16
N TYR A 228 -11.53 18.54 1.64
CA TYR A 228 -10.89 19.78 1.18
C TYR A 228 -11.25 20.04 -0.29
N VAL A 229 -12.05 21.08 -0.51
CA VAL A 229 -12.69 21.37 -1.79
C VAL A 229 -11.80 22.26 -2.63
N MET A 230 -11.46 21.78 -3.83
CA MET A 230 -10.60 22.48 -4.78
C MET A 230 -11.34 23.60 -5.54
N PRO A 231 -10.66 24.70 -5.92
CA PRO A 231 -11.30 25.96 -6.29
C PRO A 231 -11.38 26.24 -7.81
N ASN A 232 -10.98 25.29 -8.66
CA ASN A 232 -10.90 25.45 -10.12
C ASN A 232 -12.25 25.32 -10.84
N LEU A 233 -13.27 26.01 -10.33
CA LEU A 233 -14.53 26.24 -11.04
C LEU A 233 -14.31 27.18 -12.25
N VAL A 234 -15.37 27.42 -13.02
CA VAL A 234 -15.40 28.43 -14.09
C VAL A 234 -16.51 29.44 -13.79
N PRO A 235 -16.19 30.70 -13.43
CA PRO A 235 -14.86 31.22 -13.09
C PRO A 235 -14.30 30.58 -11.80
N PRO A 236 -12.97 30.64 -11.57
CA PRO A 236 -12.35 30.10 -10.36
C PRO A 236 -12.88 30.77 -9.09
N VAL A 237 -12.68 30.13 -7.94
CA VAL A 237 -13.10 30.66 -6.63
C VAL A 237 -11.97 31.55 -6.08
N THR A 238 -12.17 32.87 -6.18
CA THR A 238 -11.15 33.89 -5.84
C THR A 238 -11.70 35.02 -4.95
N THR A 239 -12.94 34.92 -4.46
CA THR A 239 -13.59 35.94 -3.60
C THR A 239 -14.32 35.31 -2.42
N ILE A 240 -14.45 36.06 -1.32
CA ILE A 240 -15.11 35.61 -0.08
C ILE A 240 -16.57 35.21 -0.35
N ASP A 241 -17.35 36.05 -1.02
CA ASP A 241 -18.76 35.76 -1.31
C ASP A 241 -18.91 34.45 -2.09
N ARG A 242 -18.08 34.24 -3.13
CA ARG A 242 -18.13 33.04 -3.97
C ARG A 242 -17.77 31.77 -3.20
N VAL A 243 -16.79 31.81 -2.29
CA VAL A 243 -16.42 30.63 -1.50
C VAL A 243 -17.47 30.32 -0.43
N VAL A 244 -18.10 31.34 0.17
CA VAL A 244 -19.18 31.18 1.15
C VAL A 244 -20.46 30.63 0.47
N GLU A 245 -20.87 31.18 -0.67
CA GLU A 245 -22.00 30.68 -1.45
C GLU A 245 -21.80 29.23 -1.91
N TYR A 246 -20.59 28.90 -2.38
CA TYR A 246 -20.23 27.54 -2.78
C TYR A 246 -20.27 26.58 -1.59
N LYS A 247 -19.65 26.91 -0.45
CA LYS A 247 -19.73 26.11 0.78
C LYS A 247 -21.18 25.87 1.23
N ASN A 248 -22.01 26.92 1.21
CA ASN A 248 -23.42 26.84 1.57
C ASN A 248 -24.23 25.94 0.62
N SER A 249 -23.85 25.88 -0.66
CA SER A 249 -24.48 25.01 -1.65
C SER A 249 -24.09 23.54 -1.43
N LEU A 250 -22.80 23.28 -1.18
CA LEU A 250 -22.29 21.95 -0.83
C LEU A 250 -22.90 21.41 0.47
N GLN A 251 -23.00 22.24 1.50
CA GLN A 251 -23.58 21.85 2.79
C GLN A 251 -25.07 21.49 2.70
N LYS A 252 -25.82 22.09 1.77
CA LYS A 252 -27.22 21.69 1.52
C LYS A 252 -27.32 20.30 0.87
N LEU A 253 -26.36 19.95 0.02
CA LEU A 253 -26.31 18.66 -0.68
C LEU A 253 -25.77 17.52 0.18
N SER A 254 -24.80 17.80 1.06
CA SER A 254 -24.34 16.85 2.10
C SER A 254 -24.28 17.49 3.49
N PRO A 255 -25.41 17.55 4.23
CA PRO A 255 -25.49 18.22 5.53
C PRO A 255 -24.56 17.65 6.61
N LYS A 256 -24.10 16.40 6.47
CA LYS A 256 -23.20 15.73 7.42
C LYS A 256 -21.72 15.71 6.99
N THR A 257 -21.35 16.30 5.85
CA THR A 257 -19.94 16.38 5.41
C THR A 257 -19.33 17.72 5.86
N THR A 258 -18.13 17.66 6.43
CA THR A 258 -17.36 18.84 6.84
C THR A 258 -16.56 19.35 5.63
N PHE A 259 -16.95 20.50 5.08
CA PHE A 259 -16.27 21.11 3.93
C PHE A 259 -15.24 22.16 4.35
N LEU A 260 -13.98 21.89 4.02
CA LEU A 260 -12.87 22.82 4.09
C LEU A 260 -12.71 23.47 2.71
N MET A 261 -12.64 24.79 2.65
CA MET A 261 -12.65 25.51 1.37
C MET A 261 -11.29 26.13 1.05
N SER A 262 -11.09 26.48 -0.23
CA SER A 262 -9.84 27.06 -0.73
C SER A 262 -10.09 28.21 -1.71
N PHE A 263 -9.09 29.07 -1.91
CA PHE A 263 -9.03 29.96 -3.09
C PHE A 263 -8.08 29.41 -4.15
N TYR A 264 -8.35 29.79 -5.40
CA TYR A 264 -7.46 29.57 -6.54
C TYR A 264 -6.34 30.62 -6.55
N LEU A 265 -5.08 30.22 -6.70
CA LEU A 265 -3.96 31.16 -6.83
C LEU A 265 -3.98 31.84 -8.21
N CYS A 266 -4.40 33.10 -8.28
CA CYS A 266 -4.32 33.94 -9.48
C CYS A 266 -3.78 35.35 -9.15
N LYS A 267 -3.58 36.17 -10.18
CA LYS A 267 -3.04 37.54 -10.08
C LYS A 267 -3.97 38.53 -9.36
N ASP A 268 -5.23 38.16 -9.16
CA ASP A 268 -6.25 39.01 -8.53
C ASP A 268 -6.29 38.83 -6.99
N LEU A 269 -5.61 37.81 -6.45
CA LEU A 269 -5.49 37.63 -5.00
C LEU A 269 -4.56 38.70 -4.42
N THR A 270 -4.96 39.26 -3.27
CA THR A 270 -4.17 40.21 -2.48
C THR A 270 -3.89 39.66 -1.08
N PRO A 271 -2.82 40.10 -0.39
CA PRO A 271 -2.59 39.74 1.01
C PRO A 271 -3.79 40.08 1.91
N ASP A 272 -4.38 41.27 1.74
CA ASP A 272 -5.53 41.73 2.53
C ASP A 272 -6.73 40.77 2.42
N LEU A 273 -7.02 40.27 1.21
CA LEU A 273 -8.07 39.28 0.98
C LEU A 273 -7.78 37.95 1.70
N ILE A 274 -6.52 37.54 1.79
CA ILE A 274 -6.10 36.36 2.56
C ILE A 274 -6.32 36.57 4.06
N HIS A 275 -5.91 37.72 4.60
CA HIS A 275 -6.14 38.06 6.02
C HIS A 275 -7.64 38.13 6.34
N GLU A 276 -8.45 38.73 5.47
CA GLU A 276 -9.90 38.82 5.66
C GLU A 276 -10.56 37.44 5.63
N ALA A 277 -10.27 36.63 4.60
CA ALA A 277 -10.84 35.29 4.45
C ALA A 277 -10.41 34.34 5.58
N ALA A 278 -9.17 34.45 6.07
CA ALA A 278 -8.69 33.71 7.24
C ALA A 278 -9.42 34.12 8.52
N LYS A 279 -9.55 35.43 8.78
CA LYS A 279 -10.17 35.99 9.99
C LYS A 279 -11.62 35.53 10.19
N ILE A 280 -12.36 35.29 9.11
CA ILE A 280 -13.76 34.80 9.15
C ILE A 280 -13.88 33.27 8.98
N GLY A 281 -12.77 32.54 8.83
CA GLY A 281 -12.76 31.09 8.61
C GLY A 281 -13.35 30.65 7.27
N ALA A 282 -13.32 31.51 6.24
CA ALA A 282 -13.88 31.22 4.92
C ALA A 282 -13.03 30.22 4.12
N ILE A 283 -11.71 30.20 4.32
CA ILE A 283 -10.75 29.32 3.64
C ILE A 283 -9.79 28.63 4.62
N HIS A 284 -9.25 27.49 4.21
CA HIS A 284 -8.23 26.72 4.94
C HIS A 284 -6.89 26.67 4.17
N GLY A 285 -6.89 27.13 2.91
CA GLY A 285 -5.70 27.21 2.08
C GLY A 285 -5.95 27.83 0.71
N VAL A 286 -4.89 27.84 -0.10
CA VAL A 286 -4.88 28.35 -1.48
C VAL A 286 -4.23 27.31 -2.38
N LYS A 287 -4.93 26.94 -3.46
CA LYS A 287 -4.45 25.97 -4.44
C LYS A 287 -3.80 26.66 -5.64
N CYS A 288 -2.52 26.37 -5.81
CA CYS A 288 -1.72 26.67 -6.99
C CYS A 288 -1.98 25.65 -8.09
N TYR A 289 -2.27 26.18 -9.29
CA TYR A 289 -2.27 25.42 -10.54
C TYR A 289 -1.27 26.06 -11.52
N PRO A 290 -0.30 25.31 -12.04
CA PRO A 290 0.54 25.74 -13.15
C PRO A 290 -0.29 26.03 -14.41
N ALA A 291 0.03 27.13 -15.09
CA ALA A 291 -0.73 27.64 -16.23
C ALA A 291 -0.88 26.58 -17.34
N GLY A 292 -2.13 26.23 -17.68
CA GLY A 292 -2.46 25.30 -18.78
C GLY A 292 -2.17 23.81 -18.55
N VAL A 293 -1.59 23.42 -17.42
CA VAL A 293 -1.16 22.03 -17.15
C VAL A 293 -2.31 21.06 -16.85
N THR A 294 -3.48 21.53 -16.41
CA THR A 294 -4.64 20.69 -16.04
C THR A 294 -5.99 21.39 -16.25
N THR A 295 -7.09 20.70 -15.94
CA THR A 295 -8.48 21.18 -16.07
C THR A 295 -8.67 22.54 -15.37
N ASN A 296 -9.14 23.53 -16.14
CA ASN A 296 -9.40 24.91 -15.72
C ASN A 296 -8.17 25.68 -15.18
N SER A 297 -6.94 25.30 -15.53
CA SER A 297 -5.72 25.99 -15.06
C SER A 297 -5.22 27.13 -15.96
N SER A 298 -6.02 27.65 -16.90
CA SER A 298 -5.59 28.72 -17.82
C SER A 298 -5.29 30.05 -17.14
N ALA A 299 -5.90 30.32 -15.98
CA ALA A 299 -5.60 31.47 -15.12
C ALA A 299 -4.45 31.20 -14.11
N GLY A 300 -3.73 30.08 -14.29
CA GLY A 300 -2.69 29.59 -13.39
C GLY A 300 -1.39 30.41 -13.41
N VAL A 301 -0.42 29.94 -12.64
CA VAL A 301 0.87 30.60 -12.42
C VAL A 301 1.98 29.95 -13.24
N ASP A 302 3.06 30.70 -13.48
CA ASP A 302 4.30 30.12 -13.99
C ASP A 302 5.14 29.60 -12.79
N PRO A 303 5.37 28.29 -12.66
CA PRO A 303 6.16 27.75 -11.54
C PRO A 303 7.67 27.97 -11.69
N ASN A 304 8.15 28.56 -12.81
CA ASN A 304 9.53 28.99 -12.94
C ASN A 304 9.88 30.17 -12.03
N ASP A 305 8.94 31.10 -11.82
CA ASP A 305 9.12 32.21 -10.88
C ASP A 305 7.86 32.48 -10.05
N PHE A 306 7.91 31.98 -8.82
CA PHE A 306 6.91 32.26 -7.81
C PHE A 306 7.05 33.64 -7.13
N SER A 307 8.09 34.43 -7.41
CA SER A 307 8.42 35.67 -6.68
C SER A 307 7.25 36.65 -6.56
N SER A 308 6.47 36.80 -7.63
CA SER A 308 5.28 37.66 -7.68
C SER A 308 4.17 37.27 -6.68
N PHE A 309 4.15 36.02 -6.22
CA PHE A 309 3.20 35.49 -5.25
C PHE A 309 3.75 35.42 -3.80
N TYR A 310 5.01 35.81 -3.56
CA TYR A 310 5.59 35.80 -2.21
C TYR A 310 4.81 36.65 -1.19
N PRO A 311 4.21 37.81 -1.53
CA PRO A 311 3.31 38.52 -0.62
C PRO A 311 2.09 37.70 -0.20
N ILE A 312 1.55 36.87 -1.10
CA ILE A 312 0.44 35.96 -0.79
C ILE A 312 0.92 34.83 0.12
N PHE A 313 2.06 34.20 -0.19
CA PHE A 313 2.61 33.11 0.61
C PHE A 313 2.98 33.53 2.03
N LYS A 314 3.48 34.76 2.19
CA LYS A 314 3.70 35.37 3.50
C LYS A 314 2.38 35.54 4.27
N ALA A 315 1.32 36.04 3.63
CA ALA A 315 0.00 36.12 4.26
C ALA A 315 -0.56 34.73 4.63
N LEU A 316 -0.32 33.69 3.81
CA LEU A 316 -0.71 32.31 4.18
C LEU A 316 0.06 31.82 5.42
N GLU A 317 1.36 32.09 5.50
CA GLU A 317 2.20 31.72 6.66
C GLU A 317 1.74 32.44 7.93
N GLU A 318 1.51 33.76 7.86
CA GLU A 318 1.04 34.59 8.99
C GLU A 318 -0.36 34.18 9.50
N ASN A 319 -1.23 33.66 8.64
CA ASN A 319 -2.58 33.19 9.01
C ASN A 319 -2.66 31.66 9.24
N ASN A 320 -1.52 30.94 9.25
CA ASN A 320 -1.47 29.48 9.40
C ASN A 320 -2.31 28.68 8.37
N LEU A 321 -2.44 29.22 7.15
CA LEU A 321 -3.14 28.58 6.03
C LEU A 321 -2.22 27.64 5.24
N VAL A 322 -2.83 26.79 4.40
CA VAL A 322 -2.11 25.82 3.56
C VAL A 322 -1.89 26.35 2.13
N LEU A 323 -0.69 26.16 1.59
CA LEU A 323 -0.38 26.29 0.16
C LEU A 323 -0.40 24.91 -0.49
N ASN A 324 -1.41 24.63 -1.30
CA ASN A 324 -1.55 23.38 -2.04
C ASN A 324 -0.92 23.53 -3.43
N LEU A 325 -0.04 22.64 -3.85
CA LEU A 325 0.71 22.73 -5.11
C LEU A 325 0.34 21.58 -6.05
N HIS A 326 -0.26 21.89 -7.20
CA HIS A 326 -0.18 20.99 -8.36
C HIS A 326 1.26 21.03 -8.89
N GLY A 327 2.12 20.14 -8.41
CA GLY A 327 3.56 20.20 -8.67
C GLY A 327 3.99 19.62 -10.01
N GLU A 328 3.62 20.25 -11.13
CA GLU A 328 4.13 19.92 -12.47
C GLU A 328 4.62 21.21 -13.17
N LYS A 329 5.85 21.24 -13.70
CA LYS A 329 6.29 22.32 -14.58
C LYS A 329 5.60 22.20 -15.96
N PRO A 330 5.06 23.29 -16.55
CA PRO A 330 4.50 23.23 -17.90
C PRO A 330 5.60 22.95 -18.94
N PRO A 331 5.25 22.35 -20.10
CA PRO A 331 6.15 22.30 -21.26
C PRO A 331 6.58 23.71 -21.69
N SER A 332 7.83 23.85 -22.13
CA SER A 332 8.43 25.09 -22.62
C SER A 332 9.41 24.79 -23.75
N ASP A 333 9.52 25.66 -24.76
CA ASP A 333 10.35 25.41 -25.95
C ASP A 333 11.85 25.23 -25.64
N ASP A 334 12.33 25.80 -24.53
CA ASP A 334 13.74 25.77 -24.11
C ASP A 334 14.14 24.55 -23.23
N GLU A 335 13.18 23.73 -22.79
CA GLU A 335 13.44 22.58 -21.90
C GLU A 335 12.63 21.34 -22.31
N ASP A 336 13.26 20.16 -22.28
CA ASP A 336 12.61 18.87 -22.58
C ASP A 336 11.66 18.44 -21.45
N ILE A 337 10.53 19.13 -21.34
CA ILE A 337 9.49 18.91 -20.32
C ILE A 337 8.26 18.31 -20.95
N HIS A 338 7.92 17.12 -20.45
CA HIS A 338 6.82 16.30 -20.90
C HIS A 338 6.12 15.65 -19.70
N VAL A 339 4.92 15.11 -19.89
CA VAL A 339 4.06 14.60 -18.80
C VAL A 339 4.69 13.55 -17.87
N LEU A 340 5.78 12.88 -18.29
CA LEU A 340 6.53 11.94 -17.45
C LEU A 340 7.54 12.59 -16.49
N ASN A 341 8.12 13.75 -16.82
CA ASN A 341 9.17 14.40 -16.03
C ASN A 341 8.76 15.77 -15.44
N ALA A 342 7.61 16.33 -15.84
CA ALA A 342 7.08 17.59 -15.35
C ALA A 342 7.01 17.69 -13.80
N GLU A 343 6.68 16.60 -13.11
CA GLU A 343 6.67 16.54 -11.64
C GLU A 343 8.09 16.52 -11.03
N PRO A 344 9.01 15.62 -11.44
CA PRO A 344 10.43 15.71 -11.06
C PRO A 344 11.06 17.09 -11.29
N GLN A 345 10.76 17.76 -12.41
CA GLN A 345 11.29 19.09 -12.72
C GLN A 345 10.67 20.22 -11.87
N PHE A 346 9.57 19.96 -11.15
CA PHE A 346 9.00 20.89 -10.17
C PHE A 346 9.69 20.81 -8.80
N MET A 347 10.41 19.72 -8.48
CA MET A 347 11.00 19.51 -7.16
C MET A 347 11.97 20.62 -6.69
N PRO A 348 12.79 21.26 -7.56
CA PRO A 348 13.59 22.42 -7.17
C PRO A 348 12.74 23.61 -6.66
N ALA A 349 11.55 23.83 -7.23
CA ALA A 349 10.66 24.89 -6.80
C ALA A 349 10.04 24.59 -5.41
N LEU A 350 9.63 23.33 -5.17
CA LEU A 350 9.19 22.89 -3.84
C LEU A 350 10.29 23.07 -2.78
N LEU A 351 11.51 22.62 -3.07
CA LEU A 351 12.67 22.76 -2.18
C LEU A 351 13.05 24.21 -1.90
N LYS A 352 12.81 25.13 -2.86
CA LYS A 352 12.98 26.56 -2.67
C LYS A 352 11.88 27.14 -1.78
N LEU A 353 10.61 26.87 -2.07
CA LEU A 353 9.47 27.36 -1.27
C LEU A 353 9.56 26.90 0.19
N SER A 354 9.95 25.64 0.45
CA SER A 354 10.11 25.13 1.82
C SER A 354 11.27 25.76 2.61
N LYS A 355 12.23 26.39 1.92
CA LYS A 355 13.37 27.10 2.53
C LYS A 355 13.07 28.58 2.72
N ASP A 356 12.35 29.18 1.78
CA ASP A 356 11.96 30.59 1.82
C ASP A 356 10.80 30.85 2.82
N PHE A 357 9.90 29.87 3.01
CA PHE A 357 8.74 29.94 3.92
C PHE A 357 8.72 28.73 4.88
N PRO A 358 9.64 28.66 5.87
CA PRO A 358 9.84 27.47 6.69
C PRO A 358 8.68 27.17 7.67
N ASN A 359 7.77 28.12 7.94
CA ASN A 359 6.60 27.92 8.81
C ASN A 359 5.29 27.79 8.02
N LEU A 360 5.30 27.98 6.70
CA LEU A 360 4.14 27.80 5.83
C LEU A 360 3.81 26.31 5.73
N LYS A 361 2.53 25.96 5.87
CA LYS A 361 2.04 24.62 5.53
C LYS A 361 2.00 24.48 4.02
N ILE A 362 2.78 23.56 3.46
CA ILE A 362 2.83 23.29 2.01
C ILE A 362 2.42 21.85 1.76
N ILE A 363 1.54 21.61 0.78
CA ILE A 363 1.23 20.25 0.31
C ILE A 363 1.65 20.12 -1.15
N LEU A 364 2.53 19.16 -1.44
CA LEU A 364 2.68 18.65 -2.79
C LEU A 364 1.51 17.71 -3.08
N GLU A 365 0.57 18.17 -3.88
CA GLU A 365 -0.65 17.42 -4.17
C GLU A 365 -0.35 16.19 -5.05
N HIS A 366 -1.22 15.17 -4.93
CA HIS A 366 -1.31 13.97 -5.78
C HIS A 366 0.05 13.51 -6.36
N CYS A 367 1.01 13.16 -5.51
CA CYS A 367 2.34 12.72 -5.95
C CYS A 367 2.25 11.48 -6.86
N THR A 368 3.02 11.47 -7.95
CA THR A 368 2.99 10.38 -8.93
C THR A 368 4.33 9.72 -9.23
N THR A 369 5.45 10.28 -8.74
CA THR A 369 6.82 9.77 -8.98
C THR A 369 7.53 9.36 -7.70
N LYS A 370 8.50 8.44 -7.83
CA LYS A 370 9.47 8.17 -6.77
C LYS A 370 10.26 9.43 -6.40
N SER A 371 10.57 10.30 -7.37
CA SER A 371 11.32 11.54 -7.14
C SER A 371 10.60 12.48 -6.16
N ALA A 372 9.29 12.65 -6.29
CA ALA A 372 8.48 13.41 -5.34
C ALA A 372 8.50 12.80 -3.93
N ILE A 373 8.29 11.48 -3.82
CA ILE A 373 8.34 10.76 -2.54
C ILE A 373 9.71 10.89 -1.86
N ASP A 374 10.80 10.76 -2.62
CA ASP A 374 12.16 10.94 -2.12
C ASP A 374 12.41 12.39 -1.65
N THR A 375 11.92 13.38 -2.41
CA THR A 375 12.06 14.82 -2.08
C THR A 375 11.30 15.18 -0.80
N ILE A 376 10.08 14.69 -0.61
CA ILE A 376 9.31 14.89 0.64
C ILE A 376 10.05 14.29 1.83
N ARG A 377 10.60 13.07 1.67
CA ARG A 377 11.43 12.42 2.71
C ARG A 377 12.71 13.19 2.99
N GLN A 378 13.39 13.71 1.97
CA GLN A 378 14.58 14.56 2.11
C GLN A 378 14.27 15.82 2.92
N ILE A 379 13.16 16.51 2.63
CA ILE A 379 12.74 17.71 3.36
C ILE A 379 12.55 17.41 4.87
N HIS A 380 11.97 16.27 5.23
CA HIS A 380 11.82 15.86 6.65
C HIS A 380 13.11 15.33 7.28
N GLN A 381 14.06 14.84 6.49
CA GLN A 381 15.40 14.47 6.97
C GLN A 381 16.27 15.71 7.25
N GLU A 382 16.19 16.73 6.38
CA GLU A 382 16.86 18.03 6.56
C GLU A 382 16.21 18.86 7.67
N ASN A 383 14.88 18.82 7.79
CA ASN A 383 14.12 19.53 8.82
C ASN A 383 12.94 18.66 9.35
N PRO A 384 13.10 17.95 10.48
CA PRO A 384 12.04 17.13 11.09
C PRO A 384 10.79 17.89 11.55
N ASN A 385 10.90 19.22 11.67
CA ASN A 385 9.81 20.15 11.99
C ASN A 385 9.20 20.80 10.75
N SER A 386 9.61 20.38 9.55
CA SER A 386 9.07 20.89 8.28
C SER A 386 7.55 20.70 8.22
N ARG A 387 6.87 21.75 7.75
CA ARG A 387 5.42 21.77 7.53
C ARG A 387 5.05 21.46 6.07
N VAL A 388 5.92 20.74 5.36
CA VAL A 388 5.66 20.20 4.03
C VAL A 388 5.05 18.80 4.15
N ALA A 389 4.00 18.49 3.40
CA ALA A 389 3.43 17.16 3.28
C ALA A 389 3.08 16.82 1.82
N ALA A 390 2.57 15.61 1.60
CA ALA A 390 2.07 15.19 0.30
C ALA A 390 0.80 14.33 0.40
N THR A 391 -0.14 14.55 -0.50
CA THR A 391 -1.30 13.66 -0.69
C THR A 391 -0.99 12.60 -1.73
N ILE A 392 -1.53 11.40 -1.55
CA ILE A 392 -1.48 10.32 -2.56
C ILE A 392 -2.91 9.86 -2.87
N THR A 393 -3.23 9.71 -4.16
CA THR A 393 -4.58 9.37 -4.63
C THR A 393 -4.85 7.86 -4.58
N ALA A 394 -6.12 7.47 -4.57
CA ALA A 394 -6.52 6.07 -4.70
C ALA A 394 -6.10 5.46 -6.05
N HIS A 395 -6.11 6.25 -7.12
CA HIS A 395 -5.89 5.78 -8.47
C HIS A 395 -4.40 5.66 -8.83
N HIS A 396 -3.53 6.57 -8.37
CA HIS A 396 -2.07 6.46 -8.59
C HIS A 396 -1.42 5.32 -7.77
N LEU A 397 -2.08 4.82 -6.74
CA LEU A 397 -1.67 3.59 -6.03
C LEU A 397 -1.90 2.30 -6.85
N SER A 398 -2.69 2.37 -7.92
CA SER A 398 -3.10 1.21 -8.74
C SER A 398 -2.74 1.34 -10.23
N LEU A 399 -2.63 2.57 -10.75
CA LEU A 399 -2.41 2.85 -12.17
C LEU A 399 -0.93 3.03 -12.52
N THR A 400 -0.60 2.61 -13.73
CA THR A 400 0.65 2.93 -14.44
C THR A 400 0.31 3.52 -15.81
N ILE A 401 1.32 3.92 -16.59
CA ILE A 401 1.13 4.42 -17.96
C ILE A 401 0.32 3.47 -18.86
N ASP A 402 0.58 2.16 -18.79
CA ASP A 402 -0.13 1.13 -19.56
C ASP A 402 -1.65 1.17 -19.33
N ALA A 403 -2.08 1.56 -18.13
CA ALA A 403 -3.49 1.58 -17.74
C ALA A 403 -4.27 2.79 -18.25
N TRP A 404 -3.62 3.87 -18.75
CA TRP A 404 -4.30 5.03 -19.35
C TRP A 404 -3.92 5.31 -20.80
N ALA A 405 -2.79 4.81 -21.31
CA ALA A 405 -2.31 5.08 -22.67
C ALA A 405 -3.36 4.79 -23.77
N GLY A 406 -4.17 3.75 -23.59
CA GLY A 406 -5.33 3.42 -24.43
C GLY A 406 -6.69 3.56 -23.76
N ASN A 407 -6.76 4.09 -22.54
CA ASN A 407 -8.00 4.21 -21.75
C ASN A 407 -8.19 5.63 -21.20
N PRO A 408 -8.98 6.47 -21.90
CA PRO A 408 -9.29 7.83 -21.47
C PRO A 408 -9.85 7.94 -20.04
N ILE A 409 -10.60 6.95 -19.54
CA ILE A 409 -11.19 7.00 -18.19
C ILE A 409 -10.11 7.13 -17.12
N ASN A 410 -8.98 6.45 -17.30
CA ASN A 410 -7.84 6.46 -16.38
C ASN A 410 -6.88 7.66 -16.59
N PHE A 411 -7.10 8.50 -17.60
CA PHE A 411 -6.27 9.68 -17.86
C PHE A 411 -6.55 10.82 -16.87
N CYS A 412 -5.52 11.23 -16.14
CA CYS A 412 -5.48 12.29 -15.12
C CYS A 412 -4.19 13.11 -15.25
N LYS A 413 -4.09 14.22 -14.50
CA LYS A 413 -2.86 15.03 -14.37
C LYS A 413 -2.55 15.20 -12.87
N PRO A 414 -1.35 14.87 -12.39
CA PRO A 414 -0.23 14.30 -13.13
C PRO A 414 -0.57 12.89 -13.64
N VAL A 415 -0.05 12.51 -14.81
CA VAL A 415 -0.34 11.18 -15.39
C VAL A 415 0.24 10.08 -14.51
N ALA A 416 -0.42 8.93 -14.40
CA ALA A 416 0.17 7.77 -13.72
C ALA A 416 1.44 7.32 -14.45
N LYS A 417 2.50 7.02 -13.68
CA LYS A 417 3.88 6.91 -14.17
C LYS A 417 4.29 5.43 -14.35
N LEU A 418 5.55 5.10 -14.06
CA LEU A 418 6.09 3.76 -14.27
C LEU A 418 5.72 2.83 -13.08
N PRO A 419 5.78 1.50 -13.25
CA PRO A 419 5.59 0.57 -12.14
C PRO A 419 6.55 0.77 -10.96
N ALA A 420 7.70 1.42 -11.17
CA ALA A 420 8.63 1.79 -10.11
C ALA A 420 8.11 2.92 -9.23
N ASP A 421 7.44 3.92 -9.83
CA ASP A 421 6.81 5.03 -9.13
C ASP A 421 5.60 4.55 -8.33
N MET A 422 4.68 3.81 -8.95
CA MET A 422 3.51 3.23 -8.28
C MET A 422 3.91 2.45 -7.01
N ARG A 423 5.00 1.66 -7.06
CA ARG A 423 5.53 0.97 -5.86
C ARG A 423 6.04 1.92 -4.79
N ALA A 424 6.69 3.02 -5.17
CA ALA A 424 7.14 4.04 -4.21
C ALA A 424 5.97 4.79 -3.57
N LEU A 425 4.89 5.04 -4.32
CA LEU A 425 3.64 5.61 -3.79
C LEU A 425 2.96 4.65 -2.81
N VAL A 426 2.87 3.36 -3.13
CA VAL A 426 2.33 2.34 -2.21
C VAL A 426 3.18 2.22 -0.95
N GLU A 427 4.51 2.21 -1.07
CA GLU A 427 5.43 2.21 0.07
C GLU A 427 5.31 3.48 0.93
N ALA A 428 5.06 4.65 0.33
CA ALA A 428 4.84 5.91 1.02
C ALA A 428 3.49 5.98 1.73
N ALA A 429 2.39 5.63 1.06
CA ALA A 429 1.05 5.63 1.67
C ALA A 429 0.95 4.64 2.84
N THR A 430 1.57 3.46 2.69
CA THR A 430 1.48 2.37 3.69
C THR A 430 2.56 2.42 4.78
N SER A 431 3.51 3.37 4.76
CA SER A 431 4.58 3.45 5.75
C SER A 431 4.07 3.83 7.14
N GLY A 432 3.04 4.68 7.21
CA GLY A 432 2.59 5.33 8.43
C GLY A 432 3.36 6.62 8.77
N ASP A 433 4.14 7.16 7.83
CA ASP A 433 4.79 8.48 7.95
C ASP A 433 3.73 9.60 8.08
N LYS A 434 3.91 10.52 9.03
CA LYS A 434 2.94 11.62 9.32
C LYS A 434 2.68 12.58 8.15
N TYR A 435 3.60 12.65 7.19
CA TYR A 435 3.60 13.60 6.08
C TYR A 435 3.07 13.03 4.75
N PHE A 436 2.57 11.79 4.76
CA PHE A 436 1.77 11.23 3.66
C PHE A 436 0.34 10.97 4.14
N PHE A 437 -0.66 11.46 3.40
CA PHE A 437 -2.07 11.26 3.71
C PHE A 437 -2.95 11.23 2.46
N PHE A 438 -4.22 10.91 2.64
CA PHE A 438 -5.17 10.76 1.55
C PHE A 438 -5.64 12.10 0.98
N GLY A 439 -5.57 12.21 -0.34
CA GLY A 439 -6.29 13.18 -1.15
C GLY A 439 -6.64 12.49 -2.46
N SER A 440 -7.93 12.34 -2.76
CA SER A 440 -8.40 11.42 -3.80
C SER A 440 -8.12 11.90 -5.23
N ASP A 441 -8.01 13.22 -5.41
CA ASP A 441 -8.17 13.92 -6.69
C ASP A 441 -9.35 13.32 -7.49
N SER A 442 -10.47 13.12 -6.80
CA SER A 442 -11.70 12.66 -7.43
C SER A 442 -12.21 13.77 -8.34
N ALA A 443 -11.96 13.61 -9.63
CA ALA A 443 -12.13 14.62 -10.65
C ALA A 443 -13.21 14.18 -11.66
N PRO A 444 -14.51 14.32 -11.31
CA PRO A 444 -15.61 13.88 -12.17
C PRO A 444 -15.65 14.69 -13.46
N HIS A 445 -15.94 13.99 -14.55
CA HIS A 445 -16.18 14.54 -15.87
C HIS A 445 -17.31 13.76 -16.55
N PRO A 446 -18.18 14.43 -17.33
CA PRO A 446 -19.17 13.74 -18.16
C PRO A 446 -18.48 12.75 -19.12
N ILE A 447 -19.10 11.60 -19.40
CA ILE A 447 -18.54 10.56 -20.25
C ILE A 447 -18.15 11.06 -21.65
N GLU A 448 -18.95 11.96 -22.24
CA GLU A 448 -18.68 12.62 -23.52
C GLU A 448 -17.46 13.55 -23.50
N SER A 449 -17.01 13.97 -22.31
CA SER A 449 -15.75 14.71 -22.12
C SER A 449 -14.52 13.82 -22.01
N LYS A 450 -14.72 12.51 -21.76
CA LYS A 450 -13.67 11.48 -21.76
C LYS A 450 -13.59 10.76 -23.12
N ALA A 451 -14.73 10.54 -23.79
CA ALA A 451 -14.84 9.88 -25.09
C ALA A 451 -14.51 10.81 -26.28
N LYS A 452 -13.30 11.38 -26.31
CA LYS A 452 -12.83 12.31 -27.36
C LYS A 452 -11.57 11.81 -28.06
N HIS A 453 -11.40 12.17 -29.33
CA HIS A 453 -10.21 11.86 -30.12
C HIS A 453 -9.04 12.82 -29.84
N THR A 454 -9.33 14.06 -29.43
CA THR A 454 -8.36 15.07 -28.95
C THR A 454 -8.99 15.84 -27.79
N GLY A 455 -8.17 16.46 -26.93
CA GLY A 455 -8.68 17.26 -25.81
C GLY A 455 -9.52 16.46 -24.79
N VAL A 456 -9.13 15.20 -24.54
CA VAL A 456 -9.70 14.36 -23.47
C VAL A 456 -9.52 15.06 -22.13
N CYS A 457 -10.59 15.18 -21.34
CA CYS A 457 -10.50 15.80 -20.02
C CYS A 457 -9.70 14.92 -19.03
N ALA A 458 -8.74 15.54 -18.35
CA ALA A 458 -7.93 14.90 -17.32
C ALA A 458 -8.67 14.86 -15.98
N GLY A 459 -8.82 13.65 -15.44
CA GLY A 459 -9.42 13.40 -14.13
C GLY A 459 -9.98 11.98 -14.03
N VAL A 460 -9.82 11.34 -12.87
CA VAL A 460 -10.41 10.03 -12.55
C VAL A 460 -11.46 10.25 -11.46
N TYR A 461 -12.68 9.75 -11.65
CA TYR A 461 -13.71 9.84 -10.61
C TYR A 461 -13.58 8.67 -9.62
N THR A 462 -13.31 8.97 -8.35
CA THR A 462 -13.09 7.96 -7.30
C THR A 462 -14.04 8.11 -6.10
N GLN A 463 -14.81 9.20 -6.01
CA GLN A 463 -15.44 9.60 -4.74
C GLN A 463 -16.34 8.51 -4.15
N SER A 464 -17.23 7.91 -4.95
CA SER A 464 -18.26 6.97 -4.47
C SER A 464 -17.73 5.72 -3.75
N ASN A 465 -16.43 5.40 -3.90
CA ASN A 465 -15.78 4.27 -3.25
C ASN A 465 -14.38 4.65 -2.70
N ALA A 466 -14.15 5.94 -2.43
CA ALA A 466 -12.83 6.51 -2.15
C ALA A 466 -12.01 5.71 -1.13
N ILE A 467 -12.57 5.43 0.05
CA ILE A 467 -11.90 4.68 1.11
C ILE A 467 -11.74 3.19 0.78
N ALA A 468 -12.70 2.59 0.08
CA ALA A 468 -12.65 1.18 -0.31
C ALA A 468 -11.53 0.89 -1.33
N TYR A 469 -11.29 1.79 -2.28
CA TYR A 469 -10.14 1.67 -3.20
C TYR A 469 -8.79 1.70 -2.47
N VAL A 470 -8.64 2.56 -1.46
CA VAL A 470 -7.41 2.63 -0.66
C VAL A 470 -7.26 1.38 0.21
N ALA A 471 -8.36 0.87 0.78
CA ALA A 471 -8.36 -0.35 1.58
C ALA A 471 -7.87 -1.58 0.81
N GLU A 472 -8.27 -1.76 -0.46
CA GLU A 472 -7.74 -2.83 -1.33
C GLU A 472 -6.21 -2.82 -1.42
N VAL A 473 -5.61 -1.63 -1.58
CA VAL A 473 -4.15 -1.46 -1.68
C VAL A 473 -3.48 -1.76 -0.35
N PHE A 474 -4.04 -1.30 0.77
CA PHE A 474 -3.49 -1.52 2.10
C PHE A 474 -3.61 -2.99 2.54
N ASP A 475 -4.68 -3.69 2.15
CA ASP A 475 -4.83 -5.15 2.34
C ASP A 475 -3.80 -5.92 1.50
N ALA A 476 -3.69 -5.61 0.20
CA ALA A 476 -2.72 -6.23 -0.69
C ALA A 476 -1.25 -6.01 -0.26
N ALA A 477 -0.96 -4.89 0.41
CA ALA A 477 0.35 -4.59 1.01
C ALA A 477 0.58 -5.27 2.38
N GLY A 478 -0.45 -5.83 3.02
CA GLY A 478 -0.39 -6.34 4.40
C GLY A 478 -0.21 -5.24 5.44
N LYS A 479 -0.90 -4.10 5.25
CA LYS A 479 -0.68 -2.83 5.99
C LYS A 479 -1.97 -2.12 6.42
N LEU A 480 -3.11 -2.83 6.52
CA LEU A 480 -4.38 -2.27 7.00
C LEU A 480 -4.28 -1.52 8.34
N ASP A 481 -3.38 -1.92 9.25
CA ASP A 481 -3.13 -1.23 10.53
C ASP A 481 -2.69 0.24 10.36
N ASN A 482 -2.11 0.61 9.22
CA ASN A 482 -1.73 1.99 8.90
C ASN A 482 -2.81 2.75 8.12
N LEU A 483 -3.90 2.11 7.67
CA LEU A 483 -4.95 2.73 6.84
C LEU A 483 -5.54 3.95 7.54
N ARG A 484 -5.94 3.79 8.81
CA ARG A 484 -6.51 4.87 9.64
C ARG A 484 -5.60 6.10 9.76
N LYS A 485 -4.27 5.93 9.81
CA LYS A 485 -3.35 7.06 9.81
C LYS A 485 -3.44 7.85 8.50
N PHE A 486 -3.39 7.13 7.38
CA PHE A 486 -3.38 7.70 6.04
C PHE A 486 -4.70 8.38 5.66
N VAL A 487 -5.86 7.78 5.98
CA VAL A 487 -7.20 8.29 5.57
C VAL A 487 -7.92 9.13 6.63
N SER A 488 -7.31 9.39 7.79
CA SER A 488 -7.95 10.11 8.91
C SER A 488 -6.92 10.95 9.68
N GLU A 489 -6.01 10.30 10.42
CA GLU A 489 -5.23 10.99 11.47
C GLU A 489 -4.21 11.99 10.91
N ASN A 490 -3.42 11.59 9.90
CA ASN A 490 -2.34 12.42 9.35
C ASN A 490 -2.88 13.71 8.69
N GLY A 491 -3.93 13.58 7.87
CA GLY A 491 -4.56 14.73 7.20
C GLY A 491 -5.21 15.69 8.20
N ARG A 492 -5.99 15.17 9.16
CA ARG A 492 -6.58 15.98 10.24
C ARG A 492 -5.53 16.71 11.06
N ALA A 493 -4.43 16.05 11.41
CA ALA A 493 -3.34 16.65 12.18
C ALA A 493 -2.62 17.76 11.39
N PHE A 494 -2.37 17.58 10.09
CA PHE A 494 -1.71 18.59 9.26
C PHE A 494 -2.57 19.86 9.08
N TYR A 495 -3.89 19.69 8.91
CA TYR A 495 -4.83 20.79 8.81
C TYR A 495 -5.30 21.34 10.18
N GLU A 496 -4.83 20.77 11.29
CA GLU A 496 -5.15 21.18 12.68
C GLU A 496 -6.67 21.12 12.99
N ILE A 497 -7.36 20.08 12.50
CA ILE A 497 -8.83 19.93 12.59
C ILE A 497 -9.26 19.26 13.89
N GLU A 498 -9.88 20.04 14.78
CA GLU A 498 -10.42 19.57 16.05
C GLU A 498 -11.89 19.13 15.93
N ASP A 499 -12.39 18.42 16.94
CA ASP A 499 -13.78 17.92 16.92
C ASP A 499 -14.84 19.04 16.92
N LYS A 500 -14.47 20.25 17.34
CA LYS A 500 -15.31 21.46 17.28
C LYS A 500 -15.57 21.97 15.86
N ASP A 501 -14.69 21.61 14.91
CA ASP A 501 -14.72 22.08 13.52
C ASP A 501 -15.57 21.14 12.63
N LEU A 502 -15.98 19.99 13.17
CA LEU A 502 -16.76 18.97 12.48
C LEU A 502 -18.26 19.33 12.47
N VAL A 503 -18.91 19.18 11.32
CA VAL A 503 -20.39 19.35 11.24
C VAL A 503 -21.14 18.13 11.78
N ASN A 504 -20.45 16.99 11.93
CA ASN A 504 -21.02 15.71 12.31
C ASN A 504 -19.93 14.79 12.89
N ALA A 505 -20.29 14.00 13.90
CA ALA A 505 -19.37 13.13 14.63
C ALA A 505 -19.52 11.63 14.32
N ASP A 506 -20.38 11.25 13.35
CA ASP A 506 -20.50 9.85 12.91
C ASP A 506 -19.12 9.38 12.39
N LYS A 507 -18.75 8.14 12.71
CA LYS A 507 -17.47 7.55 12.33
C LYS A 507 -17.60 6.64 11.11
N ALA A 508 -16.61 6.67 10.24
CA ALA A 508 -16.46 5.70 9.17
C ALA A 508 -15.92 4.37 9.73
N VAL A 509 -16.58 3.27 9.40
CA VAL A 509 -16.16 1.89 9.65
C VAL A 509 -16.00 1.20 8.32
N LEU A 510 -14.77 0.76 8.03
CA LEU A 510 -14.50 -0.10 6.88
C LEU A 510 -15.04 -1.50 7.22
N VAL A 511 -15.85 -2.09 6.33
CA VAL A 511 -16.38 -3.45 6.50
C VAL A 511 -15.93 -4.34 5.34
N ARG A 512 -15.52 -5.58 5.63
CA ARG A 512 -15.13 -6.57 4.63
C ARG A 512 -16.39 -7.22 4.06
N ARG A 513 -16.85 -6.70 2.93
CA ARG A 513 -18.05 -7.11 2.19
C ARG A 513 -17.87 -6.77 0.73
N ASP A 514 -18.32 -7.66 -0.16
CA ASP A 514 -18.38 -7.41 -1.59
C ASP A 514 -19.12 -6.12 -1.91
N ASN A 515 -18.45 -5.25 -2.65
CA ASN A 515 -18.90 -3.91 -3.00
C ASN A 515 -18.71 -3.71 -4.50
N ALA A 516 -19.80 -3.86 -5.26
CA ALA A 516 -19.79 -3.76 -6.71
C ALA A 516 -19.70 -2.29 -7.16
N VAL A 517 -18.65 -1.95 -7.91
CA VAL A 517 -18.51 -0.63 -8.51
C VAL A 517 -19.46 -0.54 -9.73
N PRO A 518 -20.39 0.42 -9.78
CA PRO A 518 -21.31 0.54 -10.91
C PRO A 518 -20.54 0.88 -12.20
N GLN A 519 -21.11 0.51 -13.35
CA GLN A 519 -20.51 0.84 -14.67
C GLN A 519 -20.50 2.36 -14.93
N VAL A 520 -21.56 3.04 -14.49
CA VAL A 520 -21.81 4.48 -14.66
C VAL A 520 -22.59 4.96 -13.43
N ILE A 521 -22.37 6.20 -13.01
CA ILE A 521 -23.25 6.92 -12.10
C ILE A 521 -23.91 8.11 -12.83
N GLY A 522 -25.13 8.47 -12.42
CA GLY A 522 -25.86 9.61 -12.99
C GLY A 522 -27.21 9.25 -13.60
N ASN A 523 -27.54 9.88 -14.73
CA ASN A 523 -28.79 9.72 -15.48
C ASN A 523 -28.58 10.05 -16.97
N ASP A 524 -29.59 9.82 -17.81
CA ASP A 524 -29.62 10.04 -19.27
C ASP A 524 -29.12 11.42 -19.76
N LYS A 525 -28.98 12.41 -18.87
CA LYS A 525 -28.53 13.78 -19.17
C LYS A 525 -27.20 14.16 -18.51
N LEU A 526 -26.57 13.25 -17.75
CA LEU A 526 -25.25 13.43 -17.13
C LEU A 526 -24.78 12.07 -16.60
N GLU A 527 -23.76 11.50 -17.24
CA GLU A 527 -23.16 10.22 -16.87
C GLU A 527 -21.67 10.40 -16.52
N VAL A 528 -21.22 9.76 -15.44
CA VAL A 528 -19.81 9.73 -15.02
C VAL A 528 -19.39 8.28 -14.80
N VAL A 529 -18.27 7.87 -15.41
CA VAL A 529 -17.70 6.53 -15.23
C VAL A 529 -16.77 6.54 -14.00
N PRO A 530 -17.02 5.71 -12.98
CA PRO A 530 -16.13 5.60 -11.82
C PRO A 530 -14.86 4.81 -12.13
N PHE A 531 -13.85 5.03 -11.31
CA PHE A 531 -12.63 4.23 -11.29
C PHE A 531 -12.96 2.75 -11.06
N LYS A 532 -12.35 1.84 -11.83
CA LYS A 532 -12.61 0.40 -11.74
C LYS A 532 -14.10 0.03 -11.94
N ALA A 533 -14.81 0.76 -12.80
CA ALA A 533 -16.19 0.50 -13.19
C ALA A 533 -16.43 -0.99 -13.53
N GLY A 534 -17.44 -1.60 -12.91
CA GLY A 534 -17.79 -3.01 -13.10
C GLY A 534 -16.96 -4.02 -12.30
N GLU A 535 -15.91 -3.61 -11.58
CA GLU A 535 -15.20 -4.49 -10.66
C GLU A 535 -15.93 -4.62 -9.31
N THR A 536 -15.56 -5.64 -8.52
CA THR A 536 -16.03 -5.81 -7.13
C THR A 536 -14.85 -5.60 -6.18
N LEU A 537 -15.00 -4.71 -5.21
CA LEU A 537 -14.06 -4.49 -4.10
C LEU A 537 -14.43 -5.41 -2.94
N LYS A 538 -13.46 -5.84 -2.13
CA LYS A 538 -13.71 -6.68 -0.93
C LYS A 538 -14.19 -5.87 0.28
N TYR A 539 -14.25 -4.54 0.14
CA TYR A 539 -14.55 -3.62 1.23
C TYR A 539 -15.64 -2.61 0.85
N ALA A 540 -16.50 -2.32 1.80
CA ALA A 540 -17.43 -1.20 1.82
C ALA A 540 -17.16 -0.31 3.04
N VAL A 541 -17.85 0.83 3.15
CA VAL A 541 -17.82 1.68 4.35
C VAL A 541 -19.23 1.87 4.89
N GLU A 542 -19.36 1.89 6.21
CA GLU A 542 -20.58 2.19 6.94
C GLU A 542 -20.33 3.33 7.93
N TRP A 543 -21.39 4.08 8.26
CA TRP A 543 -21.35 5.18 9.22
C TRP A 543 -21.98 4.74 10.55
N ARG A 544 -21.33 5.07 11.68
CA ARG A 544 -21.80 4.76 13.04
C ARG A 544 -21.79 5.96 13.97
#